data_AF-A0A7K3L6U7-F1
#
_entry.id   AF-A0A7K3L6U7-F1
#
_cell.length_a   1.000
_cell.length_b   1.000
_cell.length_c   1.000
_cell.angle_alpha   90.00
_cell.angle_beta   90.00
_cell.angle_gamma   90.00
#
_symmetry.space_group_name_H-M   'P 1'
#
loop_
_entity.id
_entity.type
_entity.pdbx_description
1 polymer ?
#
loop_
_entity_poly.entity_id
_entity_poly.type
_entity_poly.pdbx_seq_one_letter_code
_entity_poly.pdbx_strand_id
1 'polypeptide(L)'
;METPATEDLPPGTTPYYARMHTWIKRATLVCLVALVIEGAFTLPFMAVYYGYPTLSLTQICSELLKVRYSDDTLECKYPYPPLGPPEGAEGKDTAKDIWGIQPVPQYDRLGFRELVDRYEARLARQQAAAQQGG
;
A
#
# COMPACT_ATOMS: atom_id res chain seq x y z
N MET A 1 -51.32 -47.71 1.85
CA MET A 1 -50.76 -47.06 0.65
C MET A 1 -50.66 -45.59 1.00
N GLU A 2 -49.51 -45.20 1.56
CA GLU A 2 -49.26 -43.80 1.95
C GLU A 2 -49.00 -43.00 0.67
N THR A 3 -49.97 -42.17 0.31
CA THR A 3 -49.83 -41.20 -0.77
C THR A 3 -48.77 -40.18 -0.33
N PRO A 4 -47.67 -39.98 -1.08
CA PRO A 4 -46.66 -39.00 -0.70
C PRO A 4 -47.31 -37.62 -0.72
N ALA A 5 -47.18 -36.89 0.39
CA ALA A 5 -47.71 -35.54 0.52
C ALA A 5 -47.18 -34.68 -0.63
N THR A 6 -48.08 -34.25 -1.51
CA THR A 6 -47.81 -33.18 -2.46
C THR A 6 -47.49 -31.94 -1.64
N GLU A 7 -46.21 -31.56 -1.59
CA GLU A 7 -45.81 -30.24 -1.13
C GLU A 7 -46.67 -29.22 -1.89
N ASP A 8 -47.42 -28.38 -1.18
CA ASP A 8 -48.22 -27.29 -1.75
C ASP A 8 -47.29 -26.27 -2.40
N LEU A 9 -46.94 -26.52 -3.66
CA LEU A 9 -46.08 -25.66 -4.45
C LEU A 9 -46.91 -24.47 -4.96
N PRO A 10 -46.34 -23.24 -4.97
CA PRO A 10 -47.05 -22.09 -5.48
C PRO A 10 -47.47 -22.31 -6.95
N PRO A 11 -48.67 -21.84 -7.35
CA PRO A 11 -49.23 -22.10 -8.67
C PRO A 11 -48.29 -21.61 -9.77
N GLY A 12 -48.00 -22.48 -10.74
CA GLY A 12 -47.01 -22.24 -11.81
C GLY A 12 -45.63 -22.87 -11.57
N THR A 13 -45.39 -23.51 -10.43
CA THR A 13 -44.12 -24.20 -10.14
C THR A 13 -44.27 -25.71 -10.32
N THR A 14 -43.55 -26.30 -11.28
CA THR A 14 -43.50 -27.78 -11.40
C THR A 14 -42.66 -28.38 -10.26
N PRO A 15 -42.93 -29.61 -9.80
CA PRO A 15 -42.16 -30.26 -8.72
C PRO A 15 -40.66 -30.36 -9.03
N TYR A 16 -40.29 -30.38 -10.30
CA TYR A 16 -38.89 -30.33 -10.75
C TYR A 16 -38.15 -29.04 -10.32
N TYR A 17 -38.84 -27.90 -10.24
CA TYR A 17 -38.25 -26.60 -9.90
C TYR A 17 -38.50 -26.15 -8.46
N ALA A 18 -39.14 -26.98 -7.63
CA ALA A 18 -39.52 -26.67 -6.25
C ALA A 18 -38.38 -26.09 -5.39
N ARG A 19 -37.14 -26.56 -5.61
CA ARG A 19 -35.95 -26.15 -4.83
C ARG A 19 -34.96 -25.29 -5.63
N MET A 20 -35.32 -24.90 -6.86
CA MET A 20 -34.42 -24.19 -7.77
C MET A 20 -33.94 -22.86 -7.15
N HIS A 21 -34.86 -22.10 -6.55
CA HIS A 21 -34.52 -20.82 -5.92
C HIS A 21 -33.55 -21.00 -4.73
N THR A 22 -33.68 -22.08 -3.95
CA THR A 22 -32.76 -22.38 -2.84
C THR A 22 -31.36 -22.71 -3.33
N TRP A 23 -31.23 -23.47 -4.42
CA TRP A 23 -29.93 -23.80 -5.02
C TRP A 23 -29.27 -22.59 -5.67
N ILE A 24 -30.04 -21.79 -6.42
CA ILE A 24 -29.54 -20.55 -7.02
C ILE A 24 -29.03 -19.62 -5.91
N LYS A 25 -29.81 -19.40 -4.85
CA LYS A 25 -29.40 -18.55 -3.72
C LYS A 25 -28.13 -19.06 -3.03
N ARG A 26 -27.97 -20.38 -2.87
CA ARG A 26 -26.75 -20.97 -2.29
C ARG A 26 -25.54 -20.79 -3.22
N ALA A 27 -25.71 -21.05 -4.51
CA ALA A 27 -24.65 -20.89 -5.49
C ALA A 27 -24.21 -19.42 -5.61
N THR A 28 -25.15 -18.48 -5.71
CA THR A 28 -24.83 -17.06 -5.75
C THR A 28 -24.18 -16.57 -4.47
N LEU A 29 -24.60 -17.05 -3.29
CA LEU A 29 -23.92 -16.73 -2.04
C LEU A 29 -22.46 -17.19 -2.04
N VAL A 30 -22.18 -18.42 -2.51
CA VAL A 30 -20.82 -18.95 -2.61
C VAL A 30 -19.98 -18.12 -3.59
N CYS A 31 -20.52 -17.79 -4.77
CA CYS A 31 -19.82 -16.94 -5.73
C CYS A 31 -19.53 -15.54 -5.18
N LEU A 32 -20.48 -14.93 -4.47
CA LEU A 32 -20.27 -13.62 -3.84
C LEU A 32 -19.17 -13.67 -2.79
N VAL A 33 -19.16 -14.70 -1.93
CA VAL A 33 -18.09 -14.90 -0.94
C VAL A 33 -16.74 -15.11 -1.62
N ALA A 34 -16.68 -15.88 -2.70
CA ALA A 34 -15.46 -16.11 -3.45
C ALA A 34 -14.90 -14.80 -4.04
N LEU A 35 -15.75 -13.96 -4.66
CA LEU A 35 -15.34 -12.65 -5.19
C LEU A 35 -14.82 -11.71 -4.10
N VAL A 36 -15.44 -11.72 -2.92
CA VAL A 36 -14.96 -10.93 -1.77
C VAL A 36 -13.59 -11.42 -1.33
N ILE A 37 -13.40 -12.73 -1.20
CA ILE A 37 -12.11 -13.32 -0.82
C ILE A 37 -11.04 -12.96 -1.87
N GLU A 38 -11.32 -13.15 -3.15
CA GLU A 38 -10.40 -12.83 -4.24
C GLU A 38 -9.97 -11.35 -4.20
N GLY A 39 -10.92 -10.42 -4.10
CA GLY A 39 -10.60 -8.99 -4.01
C GLY A 39 -9.88 -8.60 -2.71
N ALA A 40 -10.30 -9.18 -1.58
CA ALA A 40 -9.73 -8.89 -0.27
C ALA A 40 -8.28 -9.35 -0.12
N PHE A 41 -7.87 -10.41 -0.83
CA PHE A 41 -6.48 -10.87 -0.81
C PHE A 41 -5.63 -10.29 -1.93
N THR A 42 -6.21 -9.98 -3.09
CA THR A 42 -5.46 -9.44 -4.22
C THR A 42 -4.82 -8.08 -3.89
N LEU A 43 -5.57 -7.15 -3.28
CA LEU A 43 -5.03 -5.81 -2.98
C LEU A 43 -3.92 -5.81 -1.91
N PRO A 44 -4.06 -6.49 -0.75
CA PRO A 44 -2.98 -6.57 0.23
C PRO A 44 -1.75 -7.30 -0.30
N PHE A 45 -1.94 -8.39 -1.07
CA PHE A 45 -0.82 -9.09 -1.68
C PHE A 45 -0.07 -8.22 -2.68
N MET A 46 -0.81 -7.49 -3.53
CA MET A 46 -0.23 -6.50 -4.43
C MET A 46 0.49 -5.38 -3.66
N ALA A 47 -0.08 -4.87 -2.57
CA ALA A 47 0.56 -3.85 -1.74
C ALA A 47 1.90 -4.34 -1.18
N VAL A 48 1.93 -5.55 -0.62
CA VAL A 48 3.17 -6.20 -0.12
C VAL A 48 4.17 -6.38 -1.26
N TYR A 49 3.74 -6.85 -2.43
CA TYR A 49 4.60 -7.02 -3.60
C TYR A 49 5.23 -5.71 -4.08
N TYR A 50 4.47 -4.60 -4.05
CA TYR A 50 4.98 -3.26 -4.36
C TYR A 50 5.76 -2.61 -3.21
N GLY A 51 5.94 -3.30 -2.09
CA GLY A 51 6.78 -2.88 -0.96
C GLY A 51 6.06 -2.15 0.17
N TYR A 52 4.74 -1.93 0.07
CA TYR A 52 3.92 -1.32 1.12
C TYR A 52 3.46 -2.41 2.11
N PRO A 53 3.72 -2.37 3.45
CA PRO A 53 3.97 -1.22 4.31
C PRO A 53 5.20 -1.40 5.23
N THR A 54 6.42 -1.18 4.72
CA THR A 54 7.64 -1.34 5.54
C THR A 54 8.10 -0.04 6.23
N LEU A 55 7.72 1.13 5.72
CA LEU A 55 8.14 2.45 6.21
C LEU A 55 6.94 3.27 6.72
N SER A 56 7.14 4.05 7.79
CA SER A 56 6.17 5.05 8.24
C SER A 56 6.13 6.27 7.31
N LEU A 57 5.04 7.05 7.35
CA LEU A 57 4.92 8.28 6.53
C LEU A 57 6.06 9.28 6.81
N THR A 58 6.52 9.38 8.06
CA THR A 58 7.63 10.26 8.43
C THR A 58 8.97 9.75 7.92
N GLN A 59 9.18 8.43 7.90
CA GLN A 59 10.37 7.82 7.29
C GLN A 59 10.36 8.01 5.77
N ILE A 60 9.23 7.79 5.10
CA ILE A 60 9.08 8.02 3.66
C ILE A 60 9.39 9.48 3.33
N CYS A 61 8.82 10.42 4.09
CA CYS A 61 9.10 11.84 3.93
C CYS A 61 10.60 12.14 4.08
N SER A 62 11.25 11.58 5.10
CA SER A 62 12.68 11.77 5.34
C SER A 62 13.53 11.22 4.19
N GLU A 63 13.23 10.03 3.69
CA GLU A 63 13.96 9.43 2.58
C GLU A 63 13.77 10.18 1.26
N LEU A 64 12.56 10.67 0.97
CA LEU A 64 12.31 11.51 -0.18
C LEU A 64 13.06 12.85 -0.09
N LEU A 65 13.20 13.40 1.12
CA LEU A 65 13.94 14.64 1.36
C LEU A 65 15.44 14.45 1.08
N LYS A 66 16.02 13.34 1.58
CA LYS A 66 17.42 12.98 1.35
C LYS A 66 17.74 12.81 -0.14
N VAL A 67 16.82 12.20 -0.88
CA VAL A 67 16.93 12.05 -2.34
C VAL A 67 16.86 13.40 -3.04
N ARG A 68 15.83 14.20 -2.74
CA ARG A 68 15.60 15.50 -3.38
C ARG A 68 16.79 16.44 -3.20
N TYR A 69 17.36 16.47 -2.01
CA TYR A 69 18.45 17.37 -1.65
C TYR A 69 19.83 16.71 -1.70
N SER A 70 19.93 15.44 -2.11
CA SER A 70 21.20 14.69 -2.16
C SER A 70 21.98 14.74 -0.84
N ASP A 71 21.28 14.77 0.30
CA ASP A 71 21.85 14.93 1.63
C ASP A 71 21.24 13.91 2.59
N ASP A 72 22.05 12.96 3.06
CA ASP A 72 21.63 11.86 3.93
C ASP A 72 21.29 12.29 5.37
N THR A 73 21.61 13.53 5.76
CA THR A 73 21.40 14.05 7.12
C THR A 73 20.02 14.68 7.33
N LEU A 74 19.28 14.93 6.25
CA LEU A 74 17.98 15.58 6.31
C LEU A 74 16.89 14.62 6.82
N GLU A 75 16.12 15.09 7.79
CA GLU A 75 14.96 14.36 8.32
C GLU A 75 13.70 15.22 8.28
N CYS A 76 12.57 14.54 8.08
CA CYS A 76 11.27 15.17 8.04
C CYS A 76 10.80 15.49 9.46
N LYS A 77 10.58 16.78 9.74
CA LYS A 77 10.13 17.27 11.04
C LYS A 77 8.60 17.17 11.11
N TYR A 78 8.08 16.32 12.00
CA TYR A 78 6.65 16.20 12.25
C TYR A 78 6.34 16.25 13.75
N PRO A 79 5.44 17.14 14.22
CA PRO A 79 4.74 18.19 13.47
C PRO A 79 5.68 19.34 13.05
N TYR A 80 5.34 20.04 11.97
CA TYR A 80 6.15 21.16 11.51
C TYR A 80 6.01 22.38 12.44
N PRO A 81 7.10 23.07 12.82
CA PRO A 81 7.02 24.27 13.64
C PRO A 81 6.22 25.37 12.93
N PRO A 82 5.22 26.00 13.59
CA PRO A 82 4.29 26.94 12.96
C PRO A 82 4.95 28.25 12.44
N LEU A 83 6.16 28.57 12.91
CA LEU A 83 6.98 29.69 12.44
C LEU A 83 8.40 29.23 12.03
N GLY A 84 8.52 27.97 11.60
CA GLY A 84 9.78 27.44 11.09
C GLY A 84 10.21 28.10 9.78
N PRO A 85 11.49 27.95 9.39
CA PRO A 85 11.90 28.16 8.00
C PRO A 85 11.08 27.26 7.06
N PRO A 86 11.11 27.41 5.74
CA PRO A 86 10.49 26.42 4.86
C PRO A 86 11.24 25.08 4.94
N GLU A 87 10.53 23.95 4.89
CA GLU A 87 11.10 22.58 4.97
C GLU A 87 12.29 22.35 4.03
N GLY A 88 12.28 23.00 2.88
CA GLY A 88 13.31 22.88 1.86
C GLY A 88 14.48 23.87 1.98
N ALA A 89 14.52 24.72 3.01
CA ALA A 89 15.58 25.71 3.17
C ALA A 89 16.91 25.08 3.54
N GLU A 90 16.90 24.07 4.43
CA GLU A 90 18.11 23.43 4.97
C GLU A 90 18.88 22.66 3.88
N GLY A 91 18.17 22.01 2.95
CA GLY A 91 18.77 21.24 1.86
C GLY A 91 19.02 22.01 0.56
N LYS A 92 18.68 23.30 0.49
CA LYS A 92 18.70 24.04 -0.79
C LYS A 92 20.08 24.04 -1.46
N ASP A 93 21.13 24.13 -0.65
CA ASP A 93 22.52 24.23 -1.14
C ASP A 93 23.12 22.86 -1.52
N THR A 94 22.56 21.77 -0.99
CA THR A 94 22.95 20.39 -1.34
C THR A 94 22.17 19.86 -2.55
N ALA A 95 21.04 20.49 -2.89
CA ALA A 95 20.26 20.19 -4.08
C ALA A 95 21.10 20.34 -5.36
N LYS A 96 21.04 19.33 -6.22
CA LYS A 96 21.71 19.33 -7.53
C LYS A 96 20.83 19.88 -8.65
N ASP A 97 19.62 20.32 -8.32
CA ASP A 97 18.62 20.80 -9.27
C ASP A 97 19.07 22.11 -9.95
N ILE A 98 18.68 22.27 -11.21
CA ILE A 98 18.93 23.51 -11.94
C ILE A 98 17.82 24.48 -11.61
N TRP A 99 18.12 25.49 -10.80
CA TRP A 99 17.19 26.54 -10.42
C TRP A 99 17.03 27.59 -11.54
N GLY A 100 15.80 28.03 -11.81
CA GLY A 100 15.49 29.01 -12.85
C GLY A 100 13.99 29.26 -12.98
N ILE A 101 13.57 29.92 -14.07
CA ILE A 101 12.14 30.16 -14.39
C ILE A 101 11.41 28.83 -14.61
N GLN A 102 12.10 27.84 -15.18
CA GLN A 102 11.65 26.46 -15.29
C GLN A 102 12.68 25.55 -14.62
N PRO A 103 12.50 25.23 -13.32
CA PRO A 103 13.45 24.40 -12.61
C PRO A 103 13.46 22.98 -13.19
N VAL A 104 14.66 22.42 -13.36
CA VAL A 104 14.84 21.05 -13.86
C VAL A 104 15.36 20.17 -12.73
N PRO A 105 14.61 19.13 -12.33
CA PRO A 105 15.06 18.21 -11.30
C PRO A 105 16.21 17.35 -11.84
N GLN A 106 17.28 17.24 -11.05
CA GLN A 106 18.45 16.40 -11.33
C GLN A 106 18.55 15.23 -10.34
N TYR A 107 17.58 15.07 -9.44
CA TYR A 107 17.47 13.88 -8.61
C TYR A 107 17.04 12.66 -9.44
N ASP A 108 17.49 11.49 -9.00
CA ASP A 108 17.19 10.22 -9.66
C ASP A 108 15.71 9.83 -9.47
N ARG A 109 15.10 9.23 -10.51
CA ARG A 109 13.70 8.81 -10.44
C ARG A 109 13.61 7.50 -9.68
N LEU A 110 13.15 7.59 -8.44
CA LEU A 110 13.11 6.46 -7.52
C LEU A 110 11.77 5.74 -7.49
N GLY A 111 11.84 4.41 -7.59
CA GLY A 111 10.72 3.55 -7.22
C GLY A 111 10.61 3.39 -5.70
N PHE A 112 9.41 3.07 -5.20
CA PHE A 112 9.20 2.90 -3.75
C PHE A 112 10.05 1.77 -3.16
N ARG A 113 10.20 0.65 -3.87
CA ARG A 113 11.02 -0.48 -3.42
C ARG A 113 12.50 -0.09 -3.29
N GLU A 114 13.01 0.68 -4.24
CA GLU A 114 14.38 1.18 -4.18
C GLU A 114 14.58 2.15 -3.00
N LEU A 115 13.56 2.94 -2.66
CA LEU A 115 13.58 3.79 -1.47
C LEU A 115 13.75 2.96 -0.18
N VAL A 116 13.03 1.84 -0.07
CA VAL A 116 13.15 0.89 1.05
C VAL A 116 14.54 0.27 1.09
N ASP A 117 15.03 -0.23 -0.05
CA ASP A 117 16.37 -0.84 -0.14
C ASP A 117 17.46 0.14 0.29
N ARG A 118 17.38 1.42 -0.12
CA ARG A 118 18.31 2.48 0.29
C ARG A 118 18.25 2.76 1.78
N TYR A 119 17.06 2.78 2.37
CA TYR A 119 16.85 2.95 3.81
C TYR A 119 17.46 1.80 4.62
N GLU A 120 17.13 0.56 4.28
CA GLU A 120 17.62 -0.64 4.97
C GLU A 120 19.14 -0.77 4.86
N ALA A 121 19.70 -0.50 3.67
CA ALA A 121 21.15 -0.48 3.48
C ALA A 121 21.83 0.59 4.34
N ARG A 122 21.21 1.76 4.54
CA ARG A 122 21.75 2.81 5.42
C ARG A 122 21.71 2.38 6.88
N LEU A 123 20.60 1.81 7.36
CA LEU A 123 20.50 1.27 8.72
C LEU A 123 21.53 0.17 8.97
N ALA A 124 21.71 -0.75 8.02
CA ALA A 124 22.70 -1.82 8.13
C ALA A 124 24.13 -1.25 8.26
N ARG A 125 24.48 -0.21 7.48
CA ARG A 125 25.77 0.49 7.60
C ARG A 125 25.94 1.15 8.98
N GLN A 126 24.91 1.80 9.50
CA GLN A 126 24.96 2.44 10.82
C GLN A 126 25.13 1.42 11.95
N GLN A 127 24.39 0.31 11.89
CA GLN A 127 24.49 -0.77 12.87
C GLN A 127 25.86 -1.45 12.84
N ALA A 128 26.42 -1.70 11.64
CA ALA A 128 27.76 -2.25 11.50
C ALA A 128 28.84 -1.30 12.05
N ALA A 129 28.72 0.00 11.78
CA ALA A 129 29.63 1.01 12.31
C ALA A 129 29.54 1.10 13.86
N ALA A 130 28.34 1.00 14.43
CA ALA A 130 28.14 0.99 15.88
C ALA A 130 28.73 -0.27 16.56
N GLN A 131 28.71 -1.42 15.88
CA GLN A 131 29.30 -2.67 16.39
C GLN A 131 30.83 -2.72 16.28
N GLN A 132 31.43 -2.02 15.32
CA GLN A 132 32.89 -1.98 15.13
C GLN A 132 33.58 -0.89 15.97
N GLY A 133 32.82 0.07 16.51
CA GLY A 133 33.32 1.19 17.31
C GLY A 133 33.12 1.05 18.83
N GLY A 134 32.68 -0.11 19.31
CA GLY A 134 32.58 -0.46 20.75
C GLY A 134 33.60 -1.53 21.13
#